data_AF-A0A2E2DCB6-F1
#
_entry.id   AF-A0A2E2DCB6-F1
#
_cell.length_a   1.000
_cell.length_b   1.000
_cell.length_c   1.000
_cell.angle_alpha   90.00
_cell.angle_beta   90.00
_cell.angle_gamma   90.00
#
_symmetry.space_group_name_H-M   'P 1'
#
loop_
_entity.id
_entity.type
_entity.pdbx_description
1 polymer ?
#
loop_
_entity_poly.entity_id
_entity_poly.type
_entity_poly.pdbx_seq_one_letter_code
_entity_poly.pdbx_strand_id
1 'polypeptide(L)'
;MANIAAGEFGVTVDGVEYTFRPSFRALASLGTPDELAAMLDRVQRATKSGFASALAVLSACCDDDSVSDAIGFYRDVGGKLRYVQKRLPWEDVYVLGARCLINGMVGDVKDAKRIKPSDKPPKQFNPAEFASVAMVHLGVSRDDAWNMTMHELQRAMMVKHPDMVQDLPTKEEYRTAVDTVKRIREKAAQLRSGPNG
;
A
#
# COMPACT_ATOMS: atom_id res chain seq x y z
N MET A 1 -14.28 -6.13 -8.93
CA MET A 1 -14.34 -6.75 -7.60
C MET A 1 -12.96 -7.12 -7.10
N ALA A 2 -12.52 -6.40 -6.06
CA ALA A 2 -11.21 -6.57 -5.43
C ALA A 2 -11.08 -7.88 -4.63
N ASN A 3 -9.94 -8.54 -4.76
CA ASN A 3 -9.56 -9.71 -3.97
C ASN A 3 -8.88 -9.27 -2.66
N ILE A 4 -9.66 -9.13 -1.60
CA ILE A 4 -9.17 -8.73 -0.26
C ILE A 4 -8.10 -9.70 0.26
N ALA A 5 -8.20 -10.99 -0.07
CA ALA A 5 -7.15 -11.93 0.28
C ALA A 5 -5.84 -11.47 -0.37
N ALA A 6 -5.82 -11.17 -1.67
CA ALA A 6 -4.65 -10.64 -2.37
C ALA A 6 -4.15 -9.26 -1.87
N GLY A 7 -4.72 -8.70 -0.80
CA GLY A 7 -4.32 -7.38 -0.31
C GLY A 7 -4.84 -6.26 -1.19
N GLU A 8 -5.71 -6.57 -2.15
CA GLU A 8 -6.43 -5.59 -2.92
C GLU A 8 -7.54 -4.97 -2.09
N PHE A 9 -8.02 -3.82 -2.53
CA PHE A 9 -9.28 -3.27 -2.05
C PHE A 9 -9.97 -2.48 -3.16
N GLY A 10 -11.29 -2.45 -3.09
CA GLY A 10 -12.13 -1.71 -4.02
C GLY A 10 -12.69 -0.46 -3.36
N VAL A 11 -12.84 0.60 -4.14
CA VAL A 11 -13.62 1.78 -3.76
C VAL A 11 -14.63 2.06 -4.85
N THR A 12 -15.91 2.19 -4.48
CA THR A 12 -16.97 2.56 -5.42
C THR A 12 -17.26 4.05 -5.29
N VAL A 13 -17.20 4.76 -6.41
CA VAL A 13 -17.44 6.20 -6.50
C VAL A 13 -18.43 6.43 -7.64
N ASP A 14 -19.60 6.99 -7.32
CA ASP A 14 -20.68 7.26 -8.29
C ASP A 14 -21.05 6.04 -9.17
N GLY A 15 -20.98 4.83 -8.59
CA GLY A 15 -21.28 3.57 -9.28
C GLY A 15 -20.11 2.96 -10.07
N VAL A 16 -18.96 3.63 -10.14
CA VAL A 16 -17.73 3.09 -10.74
C VAL A 16 -16.86 2.44 -9.66
N GLU A 17 -16.48 1.18 -9.84
CA GLU A 17 -15.60 0.46 -8.91
C GLU A 17 -14.14 0.57 -9.35
N TYR A 18 -13.30 1.17 -8.51
CA TYR A 18 -11.85 1.23 -8.69
C TYR A 18 -11.20 0.17 -7.80
N THR A 19 -10.43 -0.74 -8.40
CA THR A 19 -9.67 -1.76 -7.66
C THR A 19 -8.21 -1.34 -7.54
N PHE A 20 -7.68 -1.38 -6.33
CA PHE A 20 -6.28 -1.08 -6.04
C PHE A 20 -5.53 -2.38 -5.72
N ARG A 21 -4.55 -2.73 -6.56
CA ARG A 21 -3.69 -3.90 -6.44
C ARG A 21 -2.23 -3.46 -6.24
N PRO A 22 -1.69 -3.51 -5.00
CA PRO A 22 -0.31 -3.13 -4.73
C PRO A 22 0.64 -4.28 -5.06
N SER A 23 0.77 -4.57 -6.36
CA SER A 23 1.68 -5.60 -6.90
C SER A 23 3.14 -5.16 -6.77
N PHE A 24 4.07 -6.12 -6.87
CA PHE A 24 5.51 -5.79 -6.89
C PHE A 24 5.87 -4.85 -8.04
N ARG A 25 5.22 -5.00 -9.21
CA ARG A 25 5.38 -4.12 -10.36
C ARG A 25 4.92 -2.70 -10.07
N ALA A 26 3.70 -2.55 -9.52
CA ALA A 26 3.15 -1.25 -9.16
C ALA A 26 4.08 -0.52 -8.18
N LEU A 27 4.51 -1.20 -7.11
CA LEU A 27 5.40 -0.59 -6.12
C LEU A 27 6.79 -0.26 -6.69
N ALA A 28 7.37 -1.12 -7.52
CA ALA A 28 8.67 -0.85 -8.14
C ALA A 28 8.66 0.36 -9.08
N SER A 29 7.51 0.71 -9.66
CA SER A 29 7.37 1.93 -10.48
C SER A 29 7.44 3.23 -9.69
N LEU A 30 7.21 3.18 -8.37
CA LEU A 30 7.19 4.35 -7.50
C LEU A 30 8.59 4.75 -7.01
N GLY A 31 9.51 3.80 -6.91
CA GLY A 31 10.88 4.05 -6.48
C GLY A 31 11.60 2.84 -5.90
N THR A 32 12.78 3.09 -5.37
CA THR A 32 13.63 2.13 -4.64
C THR A 32 13.00 1.70 -3.31
N PRO A 33 13.48 0.60 -2.69
CA PRO A 33 13.08 0.17 -1.35
C PRO A 33 13.09 1.29 -0.29
N ASP A 34 14.15 2.10 -0.27
CA ASP A 34 14.30 3.22 0.67
C ASP A 34 13.29 4.33 0.40
N GLU A 35 13.02 4.63 -0.88
CA GLU A 35 12.01 5.62 -1.27
C GLU A 35 10.61 5.18 -0.89
N LEU A 36 10.27 3.89 -1.07
CA LEU A 36 8.99 3.33 -0.65
C LEU A 36 8.79 3.42 0.88
N ALA A 37 9.83 3.09 1.65
CA ALA A 37 9.82 3.25 3.10
C ALA A 37 9.63 4.72 3.51
N ALA A 38 10.33 5.65 2.84
CA ALA A 38 10.19 7.08 3.07
C ALA A 38 8.80 7.60 2.66
N MET A 39 8.22 7.10 1.57
CA MET A 39 6.83 7.42 1.17
C MET A 39 5.85 7.00 2.25
N LEU A 40 5.99 5.78 2.80
CA LEU A 40 5.13 5.29 3.87
C LEU A 40 5.23 6.19 5.12
N ASP A 41 6.44 6.54 5.56
CA ASP A 41 6.63 7.44 6.71
C ASP A 41 5.98 8.82 6.46
N ARG A 42 6.17 9.41 5.27
CA ARG A 42 5.56 10.71 4.92
C ARG A 42 4.04 10.66 4.91
N VAL A 43 3.47 9.61 4.31
CA VAL A 43 2.02 9.38 4.25
C VAL A 43 1.46 9.23 5.68
N GLN A 44 2.12 8.46 6.53
CA GLN A 44 1.70 8.24 7.91
C GLN A 44 1.83 9.48 8.80
N ARG A 45 2.77 10.38 8.51
CA ARG A 45 2.88 11.67 9.21
C ARG A 45 1.93 12.74 8.68
N ALA A 46 1.14 12.43 7.65
CA ALA A 46 0.25 13.37 6.96
C ALA A 46 0.94 14.68 6.53
N THR A 47 2.18 14.60 6.05
CA THR A 47 2.93 15.76 5.56
C THR A 47 2.48 16.16 4.15
N LYS A 48 2.72 17.39 3.71
CA LYS A 48 2.37 17.81 2.32
C LYS A 48 2.96 16.86 1.25
N SER A 49 4.19 16.38 1.44
CA SER A 49 4.81 15.39 0.55
C SER A 49 4.24 13.98 0.73
N GLY A 50 3.68 13.67 1.90
CA GLY A 50 2.88 12.48 2.17
C GLY A 50 1.62 12.41 1.31
N PHE A 51 0.90 13.53 1.14
CA PHE A 51 -0.28 13.54 0.26
C PHE A 51 0.09 13.19 -1.18
N ALA A 52 1.14 13.83 -1.72
CA ALA A 52 1.63 13.53 -3.06
C ALA A 52 2.06 12.07 -3.21
N SER A 53 2.69 11.51 -2.17
CA SER A 53 3.07 10.09 -2.12
C SER A 53 1.84 9.17 -2.13
N ALA A 54 0.81 9.48 -1.33
CA ALA A 54 -0.44 8.71 -1.31
C ALA A 54 -1.14 8.71 -2.67
N LEU A 55 -1.19 9.87 -3.33
CA LEU A 55 -1.77 10.01 -4.66
C LEU A 55 -1.01 9.18 -5.70
N ALA A 56 0.33 9.29 -5.72
CA ALA A 56 1.17 8.52 -6.63
C ALA A 56 1.00 7.00 -6.44
N VAL A 57 0.97 6.54 -5.20
CA VAL A 57 0.73 5.12 -4.87
C VAL A 57 -0.61 4.65 -5.41
N LEU A 58 -1.68 5.40 -5.19
CA LEU A 58 -3.01 5.02 -5.66
C LEU A 58 -3.10 4.99 -7.18
N SER A 59 -2.48 5.95 -7.87
CA SER A 59 -2.37 5.94 -9.33
C SER A 59 -1.58 4.72 -9.84
N ALA A 60 -0.48 4.34 -9.20
CA ALA A 60 0.34 3.21 -9.63
C ALA A 60 -0.30 1.85 -9.34
N CYS A 61 -1.13 1.75 -8.30
CA CYS A 61 -1.77 0.50 -7.88
C CYS A 61 -3.14 0.29 -8.54
N CYS A 62 -3.63 1.20 -9.38
CA CYS A 62 -4.92 1.07 -10.05
C CYS A 62 -4.70 1.01 -11.56
N ASP A 63 -5.14 -0.07 -12.19
CA ASP A 63 -5.01 -0.26 -13.65
C ASP A 63 -6.06 0.52 -14.45
N ASP A 64 -6.97 1.23 -13.77
CA ASP A 64 -7.99 2.07 -14.42
C ASP A 64 -7.46 3.49 -14.64
N ASP A 65 -7.27 3.87 -15.90
CA ASP A 65 -6.79 5.19 -16.31
C ASP A 65 -7.69 6.34 -15.81
N SER A 66 -8.95 6.06 -15.50
CA SER A 66 -9.90 7.04 -14.96
C SER A 66 -9.81 7.22 -13.44
N VAL A 67 -8.90 6.52 -12.73
CA VAL A 67 -8.76 6.64 -11.27
C VAL A 67 -8.55 8.08 -10.81
N SER A 68 -7.90 8.91 -11.63
CA SER A 68 -7.69 10.34 -11.36
C SER A 68 -9.01 11.13 -11.24
N ASP A 69 -10.10 10.65 -11.84
CA ASP A 69 -11.43 11.21 -11.62
C ASP A 69 -11.98 10.90 -10.24
N ALA A 70 -11.54 9.83 -9.58
CA ALA A 70 -11.90 9.55 -8.20
C ALA A 70 -10.95 10.26 -7.21
N ILE A 71 -9.64 10.02 -7.33
CA ILE A 71 -8.63 10.43 -6.34
C ILE A 71 -8.08 11.84 -6.55
N GLY A 72 -8.39 12.49 -7.68
CA GLY A 72 -7.87 13.82 -8.03
C GLY A 72 -6.48 13.80 -8.66
N PHE A 73 -5.94 15.00 -8.91
CA PHE A 73 -4.61 15.17 -9.52
C PHE A 73 -4.00 16.54 -9.19
N TYR A 74 -2.69 16.67 -9.39
CA TYR A 74 -2.01 17.97 -9.35
C TYR A 74 -2.02 18.63 -10.74
N ARG A 75 -2.25 19.94 -10.77
CA ARG A 75 -2.17 20.78 -11.97
C ARG A 75 -1.35 22.03 -11.69
N ASP A 76 -0.55 22.47 -12.67
CA ASP A 76 0.11 23.76 -12.59
C ASP A 76 -0.92 24.89 -12.76
N VAL A 77 -0.91 25.84 -11.82
CA VAL A 77 -1.69 27.08 -11.90
C VAL A 77 -0.77 28.25 -11.56
N GLY A 78 -0.17 28.83 -12.60
CA GLY A 78 0.72 29.98 -12.46
C GLY A 78 2.07 29.63 -11.83
N GLY A 79 2.68 28.51 -12.24
CA GLY A 79 3.97 28.04 -11.74
C GLY A 79 3.91 27.40 -10.35
N LYS A 80 2.70 27.14 -9.84
CA LYS A 80 2.45 26.48 -8.56
C LYS A 80 1.59 25.26 -8.78
N LEU A 81 2.06 24.10 -8.33
CA LEU A 81 1.26 22.88 -8.30
C LEU A 81 0.12 23.03 -7.30
N ARG A 82 -1.12 22.90 -7.78
CA ARG A 82 -2.33 22.88 -6.96
C ARG A 82 -3.03 21.54 -7.11
N TYR A 83 -3.39 20.95 -5.98
CA TYR A 83 -4.21 19.75 -5.98
C TYR A 83 -5.64 20.11 -6.37
N VAL A 84 -6.19 19.37 -7.33
CA VAL A 84 -7.58 19.43 -7.76
C VAL A 84 -8.27 18.20 -7.19
N GLN A 85 -9.00 18.39 -6.08
CA GLN A 85 -9.83 17.33 -5.52
C GLN A 85 -10.95 16.97 -6.50
N LYS A 86 -11.24 15.68 -6.58
CA LYS A 86 -12.37 15.15 -7.34
C LYS A 86 -13.40 14.55 -6.40
N ARG A 87 -13.87 13.32 -6.66
CA ARG A 87 -15.00 12.74 -5.92
C ARG A 87 -14.59 12.31 -4.52
N LEU A 88 -13.38 11.78 -4.34
CA LEU A 88 -12.89 11.40 -3.02
C LEU A 88 -12.35 12.63 -2.25
N PRO A 89 -12.72 12.78 -0.97
CA PRO A 89 -12.07 13.70 -0.05
C PRO A 89 -10.57 13.41 0.06
N TRP A 90 -9.76 14.46 0.24
CA TRP A 90 -8.30 14.32 0.37
C TRP A 90 -7.88 13.45 1.57
N GLU A 91 -8.67 13.39 2.64
CA GLU A 91 -8.42 12.52 3.80
C GLU A 91 -8.52 11.04 3.42
N ASP A 92 -9.47 10.69 2.55
CA ASP A 92 -9.67 9.31 2.11
C ASP A 92 -8.52 8.90 1.18
N VAL A 93 -8.03 9.80 0.31
CA VAL A 93 -6.83 9.56 -0.51
C VAL A 93 -5.62 9.21 0.37
N TYR A 94 -5.41 9.92 1.48
CA TYR A 94 -4.35 9.59 2.44
C TYR A 94 -4.49 8.17 3.02
N VAL A 95 -5.69 7.85 3.51
CA VAL A 95 -5.97 6.56 4.16
C VAL A 95 -5.80 5.40 3.16
N LEU A 96 -6.31 5.56 1.95
CA LEU A 96 -6.21 4.56 0.89
C LEU A 96 -4.76 4.40 0.41
N GLY A 97 -4.01 5.49 0.25
CA GLY A 97 -2.59 5.44 -0.12
C GLY A 97 -1.74 4.73 0.94
N ALA A 98 -1.98 5.03 2.23
CA ALA A 98 -1.34 4.32 3.34
C ALA A 98 -1.67 2.82 3.31
N ARG A 99 -2.93 2.49 3.03
CA ARG A 99 -3.39 1.10 2.94
C ARG A 99 -2.70 0.34 1.81
N CYS A 100 -2.54 0.94 0.62
CA CYS A 100 -1.81 0.35 -0.49
C CYS A 100 -0.36 0.04 -0.12
N LEU A 101 0.37 1.02 0.44
CA LEU A 101 1.76 0.82 0.84
C LEU A 101 1.89 -0.28 1.90
N ILE A 102 1.06 -0.25 2.95
CA ILE A 102 1.08 -1.30 3.98
C ILE A 102 0.79 -2.67 3.37
N ASN A 103 -0.25 -2.77 2.54
CA ASN A 103 -0.64 -4.05 1.98
C ASN A 103 0.40 -4.63 1.01
N GLY A 104 1.04 -3.78 0.21
CA GLY A 104 2.03 -4.22 -0.77
C GLY A 104 3.42 -4.43 -0.18
N MET A 105 3.81 -3.67 0.84
CA MET A 105 5.13 -3.81 1.48
C MET A 105 5.15 -4.88 2.57
N VAL A 106 4.08 -4.97 3.37
CA VAL A 106 4.05 -5.77 4.60
C VAL A 106 3.22 -7.04 4.45
N GLY A 107 2.11 -6.99 3.72
CA GLY A 107 1.22 -8.15 3.57
C GLY A 107 0.12 -8.28 4.65
N ASP A 108 -0.52 -9.46 4.74
CA ASP A 108 -1.45 -9.79 5.83
C ASP A 108 -0.74 -10.63 6.89
N VAL A 109 -0.91 -10.22 8.13
CA VAL A 109 -0.19 -10.74 9.28
C VAL A 109 -1.15 -11.11 10.40
N LYS A 110 -2.43 -11.34 10.07
CA LYS A 110 -3.34 -12.05 10.98
C LYS A 110 -2.79 -13.42 11.40
N ASP A 111 -2.03 -14.07 10.52
CA ASP A 111 -1.33 -15.32 10.80
C ASP A 111 0.10 -15.15 11.34
N ALA A 112 0.56 -13.91 11.65
CA ALA A 112 1.88 -13.65 12.22
C ALA A 112 2.16 -14.45 13.49
N LYS A 113 1.12 -14.82 14.25
CA LYS A 113 1.25 -15.67 15.45
C LYS A 113 1.84 -17.05 15.16
N ARG A 114 1.78 -17.52 13.90
CA ARG A 114 2.39 -18.79 13.45
C ARG A 114 3.84 -18.62 12.99
N ILE A 115 4.30 -17.39 12.80
CA ILE A 115 5.67 -17.07 12.40
C ILE A 115 6.48 -16.98 13.70
N LYS A 116 7.44 -17.88 13.89
CA LYS A 116 8.36 -17.78 15.03
C LYS A 116 9.16 -16.48 14.90
N PRO A 117 9.43 -15.78 16.02
CA PRO A 117 10.37 -14.66 16.00
C PRO A 117 11.70 -15.11 15.39
N SER A 118 12.18 -14.39 14.38
CA SER A 118 13.50 -14.63 13.79
C SER A 118 14.52 -13.79 14.54
N ASP A 119 15.69 -14.37 14.84
CA ASP A 119 16.83 -13.63 15.40
C ASP A 119 17.52 -12.75 14.33
N LYS A 120 17.13 -12.90 13.05
CA LYS A 120 17.64 -12.09 11.95
C LYS A 120 16.84 -10.79 11.84
N PRO A 121 17.50 -9.65 11.56
CA PRO A 121 16.78 -8.42 11.28
C PRO A 121 15.85 -8.61 10.07
N PRO A 122 14.71 -7.91 10.03
CA PRO A 122 13.80 -7.96 8.89
C PRO A 122 14.56 -7.69 7.60
N LYS A 123 14.31 -8.51 6.59
CA LYS A 123 14.68 -8.10 5.24
C LYS A 123 13.84 -6.88 4.88
N GLN A 124 14.53 -5.81 4.51
CA GLN A 124 13.89 -4.61 3.98
C GLN A 124 13.00 -5.00 2.80
N PHE A 125 11.84 -4.35 2.68
CA PHE A 125 10.96 -4.63 1.55
C PHE A 125 11.64 -4.30 0.21
N ASN A 126 11.87 -5.30 -0.64
CA ASN A 126 12.39 -5.12 -2.00
C ASN A 126 11.52 -5.88 -3.03
N PRO A 127 10.73 -5.18 -3.87
CA PRO A 127 9.85 -5.82 -4.85
C PRO A 127 10.57 -6.83 -5.76
N ALA A 128 11.79 -6.53 -6.20
CA ALA A 128 12.54 -7.38 -7.11
C ALA A 128 12.99 -8.70 -6.45
N GLU A 129 13.36 -8.64 -5.17
CA GLU A 129 13.71 -9.83 -4.40
C GLU A 129 12.47 -10.72 -4.21
N PHE A 130 11.31 -10.14 -3.86
CA PHE A 130 10.09 -10.92 -3.69
C PHE A 130 9.55 -11.51 -5.00
N ALA A 131 9.64 -10.77 -6.10
CA ALA A 131 9.35 -11.32 -7.43
C ALA A 131 10.30 -12.49 -7.76
N SER A 132 11.58 -12.38 -7.39
CA SER A 132 12.56 -13.47 -7.57
C SER A 132 12.23 -14.70 -6.71
N VAL A 133 11.84 -14.49 -5.44
CA VAL A 133 11.36 -15.57 -4.56
C VAL A 133 10.14 -16.26 -5.18
N ALA A 134 9.18 -15.50 -5.72
CA ALA A 134 8.02 -16.06 -6.39
C ALA A 134 8.41 -16.93 -7.58
N MET A 135 9.27 -16.44 -8.47
CA MET A 135 9.75 -17.22 -9.63
C MET A 135 10.44 -18.52 -9.20
N VAL A 136 11.37 -18.44 -8.25
CA VAL A 136 12.20 -19.57 -7.82
C VAL A 136 11.37 -20.62 -7.06
N HIS A 137 10.55 -20.20 -6.10
CA HIS A 137 9.91 -21.12 -5.16
C HIS A 137 8.49 -21.50 -5.54
N LEU A 138 7.78 -20.67 -6.31
CA LEU A 138 6.44 -20.97 -6.77
C LEU A 138 6.41 -21.52 -8.20
N GLY A 139 7.48 -21.33 -8.98
CA GLY A 139 7.60 -21.76 -10.37
C GLY A 139 6.74 -20.96 -11.34
N VAL A 140 6.39 -19.72 -10.96
CA VAL A 140 5.57 -18.82 -11.80
C VAL A 140 6.44 -18.07 -12.81
N SER A 141 5.82 -17.58 -13.88
CA SER A 141 6.53 -16.78 -14.87
C SER A 141 7.01 -15.44 -14.28
N ARG A 142 7.94 -14.77 -14.98
CA ARG A 142 8.38 -13.43 -14.58
C ARG A 142 7.19 -12.47 -14.48
N ASP A 143 6.31 -12.46 -15.47
CA ASP A 143 5.20 -11.51 -15.47
C ASP A 143 4.20 -11.79 -14.37
N ASP A 144 3.89 -13.07 -14.11
CA ASP A 144 3.05 -13.46 -12.97
C ASP A 144 3.69 -13.03 -11.66
N ALA A 145 4.98 -13.32 -11.46
CA ALA A 145 5.71 -12.95 -10.25
C ALA A 145 5.66 -11.43 -9.99
N TRP A 146 5.91 -10.61 -11.01
CA TRP A 146 5.86 -9.16 -10.87
C TRP A 146 4.45 -8.63 -10.64
N ASN A 147 3.42 -9.33 -11.12
CA ASN A 147 2.03 -8.97 -10.89
C ASN A 147 1.50 -9.47 -9.54
N MET A 148 2.21 -10.35 -8.83
CA MET A 148 1.83 -10.80 -7.49
C MET A 148 1.90 -9.68 -6.45
N THR A 149 1.07 -9.80 -5.41
CA THR A 149 1.16 -8.97 -4.21
C THR A 149 1.90 -9.70 -3.08
N MET A 150 2.35 -8.95 -2.07
CA MET A 150 2.94 -9.54 -0.86
C MET A 150 2.01 -10.55 -0.18
N HIS A 151 0.70 -10.30 -0.17
CA HIS A 151 -0.28 -11.19 0.42
C HIS A 151 -0.36 -12.54 -0.31
N GLU A 152 -0.36 -12.51 -1.64
CA GLU A 152 -0.39 -13.73 -2.45
C GLU A 152 0.88 -14.53 -2.29
N LEU A 153 2.04 -13.85 -2.27
CA LEU A 153 3.32 -14.49 -2.02
C LEU A 153 3.35 -15.17 -0.66
N GLN A 154 3.02 -14.45 0.42
CA GLN A 154 2.99 -14.99 1.77
C GLN A 154 2.11 -16.24 1.86
N ARG A 155 0.89 -16.20 1.32
CA ARG A 155 0.00 -17.38 1.34
C ARG A 155 0.53 -18.54 0.51
N ALA A 156 1.02 -18.28 -0.69
CA ALA A 156 1.56 -19.33 -1.54
C ALA A 156 2.77 -20.01 -0.89
N MET A 157 3.65 -19.22 -0.25
CA MET A 157 4.79 -19.72 0.51
C MET A 157 4.37 -20.49 1.75
N MET A 158 3.36 -20.05 2.50
CA MET A 158 2.82 -20.80 3.65
C MET A 158 2.32 -22.21 3.27
N VAL A 159 1.81 -22.38 2.05
CA VAL A 159 1.32 -23.67 1.57
C VAL A 159 2.46 -24.54 1.02
N LYS A 160 3.35 -23.98 0.20
CA LYS A 160 4.38 -24.76 -0.51
C LYS A 160 5.70 -24.93 0.28
N HIS A 161 6.07 -23.94 1.09
CA HIS A 161 7.36 -23.83 1.79
C HIS A 161 7.16 -23.22 3.19
N PRO A 162 6.41 -23.89 4.09
CA PRO A 162 6.01 -23.32 5.39
C PRO A 162 7.21 -22.96 6.30
N ASP A 163 8.35 -23.60 6.11
CA ASP A 163 9.61 -23.34 6.82
C ASP A 163 10.22 -21.98 6.46
N MET A 164 10.05 -21.51 5.21
CA MET A 164 10.63 -20.26 4.72
C MET A 164 9.77 -19.02 4.95
N VAL A 165 8.56 -19.19 5.52
CA VAL A 165 7.66 -18.07 5.86
C VAL A 165 8.30 -17.13 6.89
N GLN A 166 9.26 -17.63 7.67
CA GLN A 166 10.00 -16.89 8.70
C GLN A 166 10.93 -15.81 8.13
N ASP A 167 11.33 -15.95 6.87
CA ASP A 167 12.20 -15.00 6.16
C ASP A 167 11.41 -13.90 5.43
N LEU A 168 10.07 -13.89 5.55
CA LEU A 168 9.20 -12.84 5.02
C LEU A 168 8.98 -11.73 6.08
N PRO A 169 8.83 -10.45 5.66
CA PRO A 169 8.65 -9.33 6.58
C PRO A 169 7.47 -9.54 7.55
N THR A 170 7.65 -9.23 8.84
CA THR A 170 6.61 -9.40 9.87
C THR A 170 5.90 -8.09 10.24
N LYS A 171 4.76 -8.22 10.93
CA LYS A 171 3.91 -7.10 11.35
C LYS A 171 4.58 -6.20 12.39
N GLU A 172 5.38 -6.77 13.28
CA GLU A 172 5.94 -6.04 14.43
C GLU A 172 6.99 -5.03 13.98
N GLU A 173 7.72 -5.34 12.92
CA GLU A 173 8.79 -4.51 12.36
C GLU A 173 8.25 -3.23 11.69
N TYR A 174 6.96 -3.20 11.36
CA TYR A 174 6.26 -2.02 10.81
C TYR A 174 5.09 -1.51 11.68
N ARG A 175 4.81 -2.14 12.85
CA ARG A 175 3.60 -1.88 13.65
C ARG A 175 3.56 -0.51 14.31
N THR A 176 4.71 0.02 14.69
CA THR A 176 4.85 1.36 15.29
C THR A 176 4.32 2.46 14.36
N ALA A 177 4.21 2.14 13.07
CA ALA A 177 3.82 3.03 11.98
C ALA A 177 2.29 3.05 11.74
N VAL A 178 1.61 1.91 11.96
CA VAL A 178 0.16 1.70 11.70
C VAL A 178 -0.75 2.43 12.69
N ASP A 179 -0.35 2.54 13.96
CA ASP A 179 -1.13 3.27 14.98
C ASP A 179 -1.27 4.77 14.69
N THR A 180 -0.42 5.32 13.83
CA THR A 180 -0.45 6.72 13.43
C THR A 180 -1.59 7.01 12.44
N VAL A 181 -1.89 6.08 11.52
CA VAL A 181 -2.99 6.22 10.54
C VAL A 181 -4.35 6.16 11.23
N LYS A 182 -4.51 5.30 12.25
CA LYS A 182 -5.72 5.24 13.08
C LYS A 182 -5.94 6.57 13.81
N ARG A 183 -4.88 7.17 14.36
CA ARG A 183 -4.90 8.50 14.97
C ARG A 183 -5.24 9.62 13.97
N ILE A 184 -4.80 9.53 12.71
CA ILE A 184 -5.18 10.49 11.66
C ILE A 184 -6.68 10.39 11.36
N ARG A 185 -7.23 9.19 11.25
CA ARG A 185 -8.68 8.98 11.05
C ARG A 185 -9.51 9.53 12.21
N GLU A 186 -9.06 9.30 13.45
CA GLU A 186 -9.71 9.80 14.66
C GLU A 186 -9.62 11.34 14.76
N LYS A 187 -8.47 11.94 14.44
CA LYS A 187 -8.30 13.41 14.40
C LYS A 187 -9.10 14.07 13.28
N ALA A 188 -9.14 13.46 12.08
CA ALA A 188 -9.93 13.98 10.96
C ALA A 188 -11.44 13.89 11.25
N ALA A 189 -11.90 12.84 11.94
CA ALA A 189 -13.28 12.73 12.39
C ALA A 189 -13.64 13.78 13.46
N GLN A 190 -12.73 14.07 14.40
CA GLN A 190 -12.90 15.13 15.41
C GLN A 190 -12.96 16.54 14.81
N LEU A 191 -12.15 16.83 13.78
CA LEU A 191 -12.18 18.10 13.05
C LEU A 191 -13.46 18.30 12.23
N ARG A 192 -14.11 17.19 11.81
CA ARG A 192 -15.42 17.21 11.13
C ARG A 192 -16.62 17.31 12.10
N SER A 193 -16.41 17.14 13.41
CA SER A 193 -17.47 17.13 14.44
C SER A 193 -17.35 18.25 15.49
N GLY A 194 -16.48 19.24 15.29
CA GLY A 194 -16.42 20.46 16.10
C GLY A 194 -17.47 21.49 15.64
N PRO A 195 -18.29 22.04 16.55
CA PRO A 195 -19.45 22.85 16.21
C PRO A 195 -19.06 24.28 15.80
N ASN A 196 -19.92 24.89 14.98
CA ASN A 196 -20.08 26.34 14.97
C ASN A 196 -20.13 26.87 16.42
N GLY A 197 -19.20 27.76 16.74
CA GLY A 197 -19.13 28.56 17.96
C GLY A 197 -18.13 29.68 17.73
#